data_AF-A0A1E3NLU1-F1
#
_entry.id   AF-A0A1E3NLU1-F1
#
_cell.length_a   1.000
_cell.length_b   1.000
_cell.length_c   1.000
_cell.angle_alpha   90.00
_cell.angle_beta   90.00
_cell.angle_gamma   90.00
#
_symmetry.space_group_name_H-M   'P 1'
#
loop_
_entity.id
_entity.type
_entity.pdbx_description
1 polymer ?
#
loop_
_entity_poly.entity_id
_entity_poly.type
_entity_poly.pdbx_seq_one_letter_code
_entity_poly.pdbx_strand_id
1 'polypeptide(L)'
;MNSITSRLESKAATIMQLGMFVADYIYKRINGKFLFTVSTYACKREEFLKIFTQLDTQLQKVSSSRPVEAAIDELLNYSKAIKISDSTDTEVAVPMTPLMVEMDYDSDNEDSDLDDPSVERKPTVAKPVFLKDLLHYFTSDPQNDKTTYDKRGIAFSIGIEMVRIKKDTPEMKYYSTKLLDSALDLDGVGFPLKEDEIFDEDQIKVAFDSWRLSFMIAICTSEPDVIFKYLLENFIKQDWSVPTRIQVLTCIGLSCRELCGKEDKFIWGKTNLDKAAGKKLPGPGHDLFLNLDLGHGQDQTKKIVDIDQENRETQLVEAFESVGIGKGKVVRKSRKLAIDKKSRDSELAQGKTMHTSFINKKLPPLYYTLSAIWQEVNSQTYGAGFNVGTLSEYLNSHFLDILTMVYSCGVPSCIELVDMSIELIAVLSGQLQAIRTHAGDEFPRLLFKAVVNGIRLLLTDNERTLSVLRSTAMLEISMLTETLAHIVNESPPLEETEKTMTAMVLQQLQGYLYNI
;
A
#
# COMPACT_ATOMS: atom_id res chain seq x y z
N MET A 1 -44.43 -11.04 -2.24
CA MET A 1 -44.36 -12.11 -1.24
C MET A 1 -43.27 -13.12 -1.59
N ASN A 2 -43.38 -13.92 -2.66
CA ASN A 2 -42.42 -15.01 -2.97
C ASN A 2 -40.93 -14.58 -3.05
N SER A 3 -40.64 -13.40 -3.60
CA SER A 3 -39.26 -12.85 -3.66
C SER A 3 -38.70 -12.48 -2.28
N ILE A 4 -39.55 -12.06 -1.35
CA ILE A 4 -39.16 -11.76 0.04
C ILE A 4 -38.87 -13.08 0.77
N THR A 5 -39.75 -14.06 0.64
CA THR A 5 -39.58 -15.40 1.24
C THR A 5 -38.29 -16.07 0.79
N SER A 6 -38.01 -16.07 -0.53
CA SER A 6 -36.76 -16.63 -1.07
C SER A 6 -35.50 -15.90 -0.57
N ARG A 7 -35.59 -14.60 -0.26
CA ARG A 7 -34.48 -13.82 0.29
C ARG A 7 -34.29 -14.07 1.78
N LEU A 8 -35.37 -14.26 2.54
CA LEU A 8 -35.33 -14.64 3.95
C LEU A 8 -34.72 -16.03 4.17
N GLU A 9 -34.90 -16.94 3.21
CA GLU A 9 -34.31 -18.29 3.23
C GLU A 9 -32.83 -18.33 2.77
N SER A 10 -32.26 -17.19 2.38
CA SER A 10 -30.88 -17.13 1.90
C SER A 10 -29.86 -17.28 3.03
N LYS A 11 -28.81 -18.09 2.80
CA LYS A 11 -27.69 -18.25 3.75
C LYS A 11 -26.82 -17.01 3.90
N ALA A 12 -26.88 -16.07 2.94
CA ALA A 12 -26.11 -14.83 2.98
C ALA A 12 -26.85 -13.78 3.82
N ALA A 13 -26.23 -13.36 4.94
CA ALA A 13 -26.82 -12.41 5.88
C ALA A 13 -27.25 -11.08 5.23
N THR A 14 -26.51 -10.60 4.24
CA THR A 14 -26.82 -9.37 3.51
C THR A 14 -28.09 -9.47 2.66
N ILE A 15 -28.30 -10.61 1.98
CA ILE A 15 -29.49 -10.86 1.16
C ILE A 15 -30.72 -11.07 2.03
N MET A 16 -30.55 -11.76 3.16
CA MET A 16 -31.58 -11.95 4.16
C MET A 16 -32.02 -10.62 4.79
N GLN A 17 -31.06 -9.78 5.20
CA GLN A 17 -31.32 -8.45 5.76
C GLN A 17 -32.03 -7.52 4.75
N LEU A 18 -31.67 -7.59 3.47
CA LEU A 18 -32.37 -6.85 2.42
C LEU A 18 -33.83 -7.33 2.26
N GLY A 19 -34.06 -8.64 2.35
CA GLY A 19 -35.41 -9.21 2.38
C GLY A 19 -36.24 -8.71 3.56
N MET A 20 -35.62 -8.67 4.76
CA MET A 20 -36.23 -8.14 5.98
C MET A 20 -36.57 -6.64 5.86
N PHE A 21 -35.68 -5.86 5.24
CA PHE A 21 -35.91 -4.42 5.00
C PHE A 21 -37.10 -4.14 4.12
N VAL A 22 -37.18 -4.79 2.96
CA VAL A 22 -38.30 -4.59 2.03
C VAL A 22 -39.62 -4.99 2.68
N ALA A 23 -39.63 -6.08 3.46
CA ALA A 23 -40.80 -6.51 4.21
C ALA A 23 -41.22 -5.50 5.29
N ASP A 24 -40.28 -5.00 6.09
CA ASP A 24 -40.51 -3.98 7.12
C ASP A 24 -41.03 -2.67 6.54
N TYR A 25 -40.47 -2.23 5.41
CA TYR A 25 -40.88 -0.99 4.76
C TYR A 25 -42.34 -1.06 4.27
N ILE A 26 -42.72 -2.17 3.63
CA ILE A 26 -44.09 -2.40 3.16
C ILE A 26 -45.04 -2.54 4.36
N TYR A 27 -44.67 -3.34 5.36
CA TYR A 27 -45.50 -3.58 6.53
C TYR A 27 -45.72 -2.31 7.36
N LYS A 28 -44.70 -1.46 7.50
CA LYS A 28 -44.80 -0.16 8.17
C LYS A 28 -45.78 0.78 7.48
N ARG A 29 -45.80 0.83 6.13
CA ARG A 29 -46.76 1.68 5.40
C ARG A 29 -48.21 1.24 5.60
N ILE A 30 -48.45 -0.04 5.86
CA ILE A 30 -49.81 -0.59 6.01
C ILE A 30 -50.27 -0.54 7.48
N ASN A 31 -49.40 -0.94 8.41
CA ASN A 31 -49.78 -1.20 9.82
C ASN A 31 -49.09 -0.27 10.84
N GLY A 32 -48.25 0.67 10.39
CA GLY A 32 -47.58 1.66 11.26
C GLY A 32 -46.51 1.10 12.20
N LYS A 33 -46.22 -0.20 12.13
CA LYS A 33 -45.23 -0.90 12.97
C LYS A 33 -44.25 -1.66 12.08
N PHE A 34 -43.05 -1.94 12.62
CA PHE A 34 -42.08 -2.82 11.96
C PHE A 34 -42.43 -4.29 12.23
N LEU A 35 -42.17 -5.15 11.26
CA LEU A 35 -42.43 -6.60 11.34
C LEU A 35 -41.31 -7.33 12.09
N PHE A 36 -40.05 -6.90 11.92
CA PHE A 36 -38.88 -7.51 12.53
C PHE A 36 -38.26 -6.64 13.63
N THR A 37 -37.95 -7.25 14.79
CA THR A 37 -37.36 -6.59 15.97
C THR A 37 -36.04 -7.25 16.37
N VAL A 38 -35.18 -7.54 15.41
CA VAL A 38 -33.86 -8.13 15.66
C VAL A 38 -32.84 -7.01 15.89
N SER A 39 -32.13 -7.03 17.01
CA SER A 39 -31.23 -5.93 17.46
C SER A 39 -30.10 -5.63 16.47
N THR A 40 -29.49 -6.66 15.88
CA THR A 40 -28.41 -6.52 14.89
C THR A 40 -28.87 -5.90 13.57
N TYR A 41 -30.15 -6.04 13.24
CA TYR A 41 -30.73 -5.50 12.01
C TYR A 41 -31.40 -4.12 12.23
N ALA A 42 -31.77 -3.78 13.46
CA ALA A 42 -32.36 -2.49 13.79
C ALA A 42 -31.44 -1.30 13.40
N CYS A 43 -30.13 -1.42 13.67
CA CYS A 43 -29.14 -0.39 13.31
C CYS A 43 -29.04 -0.20 11.78
N LYS A 44 -28.84 -1.31 11.05
CA LYS A 44 -28.77 -1.30 9.58
C LYS A 44 -30.07 -0.83 8.91
N ARG A 45 -31.22 -1.13 9.50
CA ARG A 45 -32.52 -0.68 9.01
C ARG A 45 -32.65 0.85 9.06
N GLU A 46 -32.14 1.49 10.10
CA GLU A 46 -32.20 2.96 10.22
C GLU A 46 -31.31 3.64 9.18
N GLU A 47 -30.14 3.08 8.89
CA GLU A 47 -29.26 3.54 7.80
C GLU A 47 -29.96 3.43 6.44
N PHE A 48 -30.55 2.27 6.14
CA PHE A 48 -31.32 2.11 4.90
C PHE A 48 -32.48 3.10 4.81
N LEU A 49 -33.21 3.34 5.90
CA LEU A 49 -34.30 4.32 5.91
C LEU A 49 -33.80 5.74 5.66
N LYS A 50 -32.65 6.14 6.23
CA LYS A 50 -32.05 7.47 5.98
C LYS A 50 -31.76 7.66 4.48
N ILE A 51 -31.10 6.69 3.85
CA ILE A 51 -30.80 6.72 2.40
C ILE A 51 -32.10 6.82 1.60
N PHE A 52 -33.12 6.02 1.92
CA PHE A 52 -34.40 6.06 1.22
C PHE A 52 -35.16 7.37 1.44
N THR A 53 -35.12 7.96 2.63
CA THR A 53 -35.75 9.27 2.88
C THR A 53 -35.04 10.42 2.16
N GLN A 54 -33.71 10.37 2.05
CA GLN A 54 -32.94 11.32 1.25
C GLN A 54 -33.29 11.20 -0.25
N LEU A 55 -33.43 9.96 -0.75
CA LEU A 55 -33.88 9.70 -2.12
C LEU A 55 -35.33 10.15 -2.34
N ASP A 56 -36.26 9.91 -1.40
CA ASP A 56 -37.66 10.35 -1.50
C ASP A 56 -37.78 11.89 -1.53
N THR A 57 -36.98 12.58 -0.72
CA THR A 57 -36.94 14.05 -0.66
C THR A 57 -36.42 14.66 -1.98
N GLN A 58 -35.50 13.98 -2.65
CA GLN A 58 -34.98 14.40 -3.95
C GLN A 58 -35.93 14.02 -5.09
N LEU A 59 -36.58 12.85 -5.02
CA LEU A 59 -37.63 12.44 -5.95
C LEU A 59 -38.80 13.41 -5.96
N GLN A 60 -39.21 13.93 -4.79
CA GLN A 60 -40.25 14.97 -4.71
C GLN A 60 -39.83 16.28 -5.38
N LYS A 61 -38.53 16.63 -5.39
CA LYS A 61 -38.01 17.80 -6.12
C LYS A 61 -37.97 17.60 -7.64
N VAL A 62 -37.82 16.36 -8.10
CA VAL A 62 -37.78 15.98 -9.53
C VAL A 62 -39.19 15.76 -10.13
N SER A 63 -40.22 15.67 -9.29
CA SER A 63 -41.59 15.30 -9.66
C SER A 63 -42.41 16.43 -10.32
N SER A 64 -41.87 17.08 -11.34
CA SER A 64 -42.70 17.74 -12.35
C SER A 64 -42.13 17.56 -13.77
N SER A 65 -42.76 16.65 -14.52
CA SER A 65 -42.68 16.53 -16.00
C SER A 65 -41.38 16.01 -16.63
N ARG A 66 -40.89 14.80 -16.25
CA ARG A 66 -39.84 14.10 -17.01
C ARG A 66 -40.15 12.61 -17.25
N PRO A 67 -39.65 11.99 -18.34
CA PRO A 67 -39.85 10.57 -18.63
C PRO A 67 -39.13 9.69 -17.60
N VAL A 68 -39.76 8.55 -17.29
CA VAL A 68 -39.37 7.64 -16.19
C VAL A 68 -37.96 7.08 -16.39
N GLU A 69 -37.53 6.86 -17.64
CA GLU A 69 -36.20 6.34 -17.96
C GLU A 69 -35.07 7.29 -17.54
N ALA A 70 -35.24 8.59 -17.74
CA ALA A 70 -34.21 9.59 -17.39
C ALA A 70 -34.06 9.74 -15.86
N ALA A 71 -35.16 9.62 -15.12
CA ALA A 71 -35.14 9.64 -13.66
C ALA A 71 -34.45 8.40 -13.08
N ILE A 72 -34.58 7.24 -13.74
CA ILE A 72 -33.93 5.99 -13.33
C ILE A 72 -32.41 6.08 -13.53
N ASP A 73 -31.93 6.64 -14.65
CA ASP A 73 -30.50 6.81 -14.91
C ASP A 73 -29.83 7.79 -13.94
N GLU A 74 -30.52 8.86 -13.58
CA GLU A 74 -30.04 9.84 -12.59
C GLU A 74 -29.98 9.23 -11.18
N LEU A 75 -30.98 8.43 -10.79
CA LEU A 75 -30.97 7.65 -9.54
C LEU A 75 -29.86 6.61 -9.50
N LEU A 76 -29.58 5.94 -10.62
CA LEU A 76 -28.48 4.97 -10.73
C LEU A 76 -27.12 5.67 -10.56
N ASN A 77 -26.94 6.85 -11.13
CA ASN A 77 -25.74 7.66 -10.96
C ASN A 77 -25.60 8.18 -9.52
N TYR A 78 -26.69 8.58 -8.89
CA TYR A 78 -26.69 9.00 -7.48
C TYR A 78 -26.39 7.83 -6.52
N SER A 79 -26.92 6.64 -6.81
CA SER A 79 -26.62 5.42 -6.03
C SER A 79 -25.15 5.00 -6.13
N LYS A 80 -24.50 5.27 -7.26
CA LYS A 80 -23.06 5.07 -7.44
C LYS A 80 -22.26 6.12 -6.65
N ALA A 81 -22.75 7.36 -6.58
CA ALA A 81 -22.13 8.41 -5.75
C ALA A 81 -22.23 8.11 -4.24
N ILE A 82 -23.36 7.58 -3.75
CA ILE A 82 -23.54 7.21 -2.34
C ILE A 82 -22.70 5.98 -1.95
N LYS A 83 -22.50 5.02 -2.86
CA LYS A 83 -21.59 3.88 -2.60
C LYS A 83 -20.13 4.29 -2.43
N ILE A 84 -19.75 5.49 -2.85
CA ILE A 84 -18.40 6.05 -2.66
C ILE A 84 -18.25 6.62 -1.24
N SER A 85 -19.34 6.96 -0.54
CA SER A 85 -19.28 7.60 0.79
C SER A 85 -19.38 6.63 1.99
N ASP A 86 -20.09 5.50 1.89
CA ASP A 86 -20.49 4.73 3.09
C ASP A 86 -19.91 3.29 3.20
N SER A 87 -18.74 3.00 2.64
CA SER A 87 -18.05 1.73 2.96
C SER A 87 -17.16 1.86 4.21
N THR A 88 -17.77 2.02 5.39
CA THR A 88 -17.08 1.80 6.66
C THR A 88 -18.01 1.09 7.64
N ASP A 89 -17.75 -0.18 7.90
CA ASP A 89 -18.21 -0.88 9.10
C ASP A 89 -16.96 -1.44 9.82
N THR A 90 -16.73 -0.87 11.00
CA THR A 90 -15.97 -1.37 12.18
C THR A 90 -14.54 -1.90 12.02
N GLU A 91 -13.57 -1.03 12.28
CA GLU A 91 -12.57 -1.10 13.35
C GLU A 91 -11.85 0.26 13.38
N VAL A 92 -11.35 0.70 14.54
CA VAL A 92 -10.78 2.05 14.73
C VAL A 92 -9.62 2.28 13.77
N ALA A 93 -9.91 2.89 12.63
CA ALA A 93 -8.94 3.45 11.71
C ALA A 93 -9.50 4.82 11.33
N VAL A 94 -8.93 5.86 11.93
CA VAL A 94 -9.15 7.25 11.52
C VAL A 94 -8.92 7.28 9.99
N PRO A 95 -9.93 7.59 9.16
CA PRO A 95 -9.66 7.79 7.75
C PRO A 95 -8.64 8.92 7.67
N MET A 96 -7.46 8.67 7.07
CA MET A 96 -6.31 9.59 7.13
C MET A 96 -6.28 10.62 5.98
N THR A 97 -7.22 10.56 5.03
CA THR A 97 -7.37 11.58 3.97
C THR A 97 -8.19 12.84 4.29
N PRO A 98 -8.97 12.99 5.38
CA PRO A 98 -9.90 14.10 5.52
C PRO A 98 -9.26 15.36 6.11
N LEU A 99 -7.97 15.39 6.45
CA LEU A 99 -7.34 16.56 7.08
C LEU A 99 -6.77 17.57 6.10
N MET A 100 -6.25 17.11 4.95
CA MET A 100 -5.60 18.01 3.98
C MET A 100 -6.59 18.60 2.99
N VAL A 101 -6.42 19.89 2.71
CA VAL A 101 -7.07 20.60 1.59
C VAL A 101 -6.09 20.63 0.42
N GLU A 102 -6.60 20.43 -0.79
CA GLU A 102 -5.85 20.72 -2.01
C GLU A 102 -5.76 22.24 -2.14
N MET A 103 -4.54 22.79 -2.03
CA MET A 103 -4.32 24.23 -2.25
C MET A 103 -4.63 24.57 -3.71
N ASP A 104 -5.41 25.62 -3.95
CA ASP A 104 -5.67 26.09 -5.32
C ASP A 104 -4.40 26.77 -5.86
N TYR A 105 -3.91 26.24 -6.98
CA TYR A 105 -2.70 26.70 -7.67
C TYR A 105 -2.96 26.96 -9.16
N ASP A 106 -4.21 26.78 -9.61
CA ASP A 106 -4.59 27.06 -11.00
C ASP A 106 -4.87 28.57 -11.12
N SER A 107 -3.79 29.33 -11.35
CA SER A 107 -3.81 30.77 -11.63
C SER A 107 -4.50 31.16 -12.96
N ASP A 108 -5.30 30.26 -13.54
CA ASP A 108 -6.05 30.46 -14.79
C ASP A 108 -7.57 30.62 -14.53
N ASN A 109 -7.98 30.83 -13.28
CA ASN A 109 -9.26 31.50 -13.05
C ASN A 109 -9.11 32.94 -13.56
N GLU A 110 -9.79 33.23 -14.67
CA GLU A 110 -10.03 34.59 -15.14
C GLU A 110 -10.60 35.42 -13.98
N ASP A 111 -9.73 36.12 -13.26
CA ASP A 111 -10.12 37.15 -12.31
C ASP A 111 -10.76 38.28 -13.13
N SER A 112 -12.06 38.20 -13.33
CA SER A 112 -12.87 39.20 -14.01
C SER A 112 -13.23 40.41 -13.12
N ASP A 113 -12.73 40.46 -11.89
CA ASP A 113 -12.98 41.53 -10.91
C ASP A 113 -11.74 42.44 -10.70
N LEU A 114 -10.93 42.59 -11.74
CA LEU A 114 -9.74 43.44 -11.81
C LEU A 114 -10.09 44.94 -11.91
N ASP A 115 -10.37 45.63 -10.78
CA ASP A 115 -10.29 47.10 -10.78
C ASP A 115 -10.18 47.80 -9.40
N ASP A 116 -9.84 47.11 -8.30
CA ASP A 116 -9.58 47.79 -7.00
C ASP A 116 -8.07 47.93 -6.68
N PRO A 117 -7.45 49.12 -6.88
CA PRO A 117 -6.05 49.38 -6.56
C PRO A 117 -5.77 49.48 -5.04
N SER A 118 -6.79 49.33 -4.18
CA SER A 118 -6.68 49.39 -2.71
C SER A 118 -6.23 48.09 -2.06
N VAL A 119 -6.33 46.95 -2.78
CA VAL A 119 -6.00 45.63 -2.26
C VAL A 119 -4.60 45.25 -2.71
N GLU A 120 -3.65 45.16 -1.78
CA GLU A 120 -2.32 44.60 -2.06
C GLU A 120 -2.50 43.17 -2.59
N ARG A 121 -2.00 42.90 -3.81
CA ARG A 121 -2.07 41.59 -4.44
C ARG A 121 -1.42 40.55 -3.54
N LYS A 122 -2.15 39.50 -3.15
CA LYS A 122 -1.52 38.33 -2.55
C LYS A 122 -0.49 37.77 -3.54
N PRO A 123 0.76 37.51 -3.13
CA PRO A 123 1.74 36.91 -4.02
C PRO A 123 1.27 35.51 -4.42
N THR A 124 0.98 35.31 -5.71
CA THR A 124 0.58 34.00 -6.22
C THR A 124 1.80 33.10 -6.35
N VAL A 125 1.76 31.94 -5.71
CA VAL A 125 2.84 30.94 -5.77
C VAL A 125 2.52 29.94 -6.88
N ALA A 126 3.45 29.75 -7.81
CA ALA A 126 3.25 28.83 -8.93
C ALA A 126 3.34 27.36 -8.50
N LYS A 127 2.61 26.47 -9.19
CA LYS A 127 2.75 25.02 -9.01
C LYS A 127 4.15 24.54 -9.45
N PRO A 128 4.90 23.80 -8.61
CA PRO A 128 6.18 23.25 -9.03
C PRO A 128 5.97 22.13 -10.07
N VAL A 129 6.73 22.21 -11.17
CA VAL A 129 6.71 21.24 -12.29
C VAL A 129 7.96 20.36 -12.27
N PHE A 130 9.06 20.85 -11.69
CA PHE A 130 10.31 20.12 -11.53
C PHE A 130 10.55 19.74 -10.06
N LEU A 131 11.16 18.58 -9.82
CA LEU A 131 11.55 18.12 -8.49
C LEU A 131 12.53 19.08 -7.82
N LYS A 132 13.33 19.83 -8.61
CA LYS A 132 14.17 20.90 -8.09
C LYS A 132 13.35 22.01 -7.42
N ASP A 133 12.18 22.33 -7.99
CA ASP A 133 11.30 23.39 -7.49
C ASP A 133 10.54 22.88 -6.26
N LEU A 134 10.11 21.61 -6.30
CA LEU A 134 9.54 20.93 -5.13
C LEU A 134 10.51 20.93 -3.95
N LEU A 135 11.78 20.57 -4.19
CA LEU A 135 12.83 20.63 -3.17
C LEU A 135 13.05 22.05 -2.66
N HIS A 136 13.04 23.05 -3.55
CA HIS A 136 13.15 24.45 -3.16
C HIS A 136 11.98 24.92 -2.28
N TYR A 137 10.77 24.40 -2.52
CA TYR A 137 9.59 24.74 -1.74
C TYR A 137 9.62 24.11 -0.35
N PHE A 138 10.10 22.85 -0.22
CA PHE A 138 10.29 22.25 1.09
C PHE A 138 11.41 22.91 1.90
N THR A 139 12.47 23.36 1.23
CA THR A 139 13.64 23.97 1.87
C THR A 139 13.54 25.49 2.04
N SER A 140 12.42 26.11 1.68
CA SER A 140 12.23 27.55 1.84
C SER A 140 12.23 27.92 3.34
N ASP A 141 12.96 28.99 3.67
CA ASP A 141 13.13 29.47 5.04
C ASP A 141 12.02 30.48 5.40
N PRO A 142 11.17 30.20 6.42
CA PRO A 142 10.13 31.11 6.87
C PRO A 142 10.65 32.50 7.27
N GLN A 143 11.92 32.61 7.71
CA GLN A 143 12.49 33.89 8.14
C GLN A 143 12.84 34.80 6.97
N ASN A 144 13.17 34.24 5.82
CA ASN A 144 13.63 34.97 4.65
C ASN A 144 12.52 35.16 3.61
N ASP A 145 11.59 34.22 3.53
CA ASP A 145 10.54 34.20 2.51
C ASP A 145 9.14 34.20 3.12
N LYS A 146 8.41 35.31 2.93
CA LYS A 146 7.03 35.49 3.38
C LYS A 146 6.04 34.53 2.71
N THR A 147 6.39 33.97 1.55
CA THR A 147 5.56 33.01 0.79
C THR A 147 5.84 31.55 1.17
N THR A 148 6.68 31.30 2.19
CA THR A 148 7.06 29.94 2.63
C THR A 148 5.85 29.08 2.98
N TYR A 149 4.85 29.63 3.68
CA TYR A 149 3.65 28.88 4.06
C TYR A 149 2.89 28.38 2.83
N ASP A 150 2.67 29.25 1.84
CA ASP A 150 1.96 28.91 0.61
C ASP A 150 2.77 27.92 -0.26
N LYS A 151 4.09 28.13 -0.38
CA LYS A 151 5.01 27.22 -1.10
C LYS A 151 4.99 25.82 -0.51
N ARG A 152 5.13 25.71 0.81
CA ARG A 152 5.11 24.41 1.50
C ARG A 152 3.73 23.77 1.43
N GLY A 153 2.66 24.54 1.60
CA GLY A 153 1.28 24.06 1.43
C GLY A 153 1.05 23.41 0.07
N ILE A 154 1.44 24.08 -1.01
CA ILE A 154 1.35 23.53 -2.38
C ILE A 154 2.21 22.26 -2.50
N ALA A 155 3.45 22.29 -2.00
CA ALA A 155 4.36 21.15 -2.04
C ALA A 155 3.82 19.92 -1.29
N PHE A 156 3.14 20.12 -0.16
CA PHE A 156 2.45 19.06 0.58
C PHE A 156 1.29 18.46 -0.22
N SER A 157 0.48 19.31 -0.86
CA SER A 157 -0.68 18.84 -1.63
C SER A 157 -0.27 17.97 -2.82
N ILE A 158 0.78 18.34 -3.57
CA ILE A 158 1.12 17.65 -4.83
C ILE A 158 2.37 16.76 -4.77
N GLY A 159 3.19 16.87 -3.72
CA GLY A 159 4.54 16.30 -3.70
C GLY A 159 4.56 14.78 -3.89
N ILE A 160 3.65 14.06 -3.23
CA ILE A 160 3.56 12.60 -3.33
C ILE A 160 3.21 12.17 -4.77
N GLU A 161 2.20 12.81 -5.37
CA GLU A 161 1.76 12.51 -6.74
C GLU A 161 2.85 12.84 -7.76
N MET A 162 3.51 13.99 -7.58
CA MET A 162 4.58 14.46 -8.45
C MET A 162 5.77 13.49 -8.49
N VAL A 163 6.19 12.97 -7.33
CA VAL A 163 7.25 11.96 -7.25
C VAL A 163 6.84 10.68 -7.98
N ARG A 164 5.60 10.22 -7.79
CA ARG A 164 5.07 9.01 -8.42
C ARG A 164 4.95 9.14 -9.94
N ILE A 165 4.53 10.31 -10.44
CA ILE A 165 4.45 10.60 -11.88
C ILE A 165 5.84 10.65 -12.52
N LYS A 166 6.82 11.21 -11.81
CA LYS A 166 8.20 11.31 -12.30
C LYS A 166 9.04 10.06 -12.05
N LYS A 167 8.41 8.93 -11.73
CA LYS A 167 9.07 7.64 -11.59
C LYS A 167 9.89 7.29 -12.84
N ASP A 168 11.05 6.65 -12.63
CA ASP A 168 12.00 6.22 -13.68
C ASP A 168 12.57 7.35 -14.58
N THR A 169 12.38 8.62 -14.21
CA THR A 169 12.97 9.77 -14.94
C THR A 169 14.40 10.07 -14.49
N PRO A 170 15.26 10.67 -15.35
CA PRO A 170 16.60 11.11 -14.94
C PRO A 170 16.57 12.17 -13.83
N GLU A 171 15.51 12.97 -13.78
CA GLU A 171 15.29 13.95 -12.71
C GLU A 171 15.10 13.26 -11.36
N MET A 172 14.27 12.21 -11.31
CA MET A 172 14.07 11.43 -10.08
C MET A 172 15.38 10.82 -9.60
N LYS A 173 16.19 10.25 -10.50
CA LYS A 173 17.51 9.69 -10.14
C LYS A 173 18.46 10.72 -9.52
N TYR A 174 18.43 11.96 -10.02
CA TYR A 174 19.34 13.01 -9.56
C TYR A 174 18.89 13.65 -8.24
N TYR A 175 17.58 13.82 -8.03
CA TYR A 175 17.03 14.50 -6.86
C TYR A 175 16.54 13.55 -5.74
N SER A 176 16.45 12.25 -5.98
CA SER A 176 15.87 11.27 -5.03
C SER A 176 16.49 11.32 -3.63
N THR A 177 17.83 11.34 -3.53
CA THR A 177 18.52 11.39 -2.23
C THR A 177 18.27 12.70 -1.51
N LYS A 178 18.37 13.83 -2.21
CA LYS A 178 18.12 15.16 -1.63
C LYS A 178 16.66 15.35 -1.19
N LEU A 179 15.71 14.82 -1.96
CA LEU A 179 14.29 14.82 -1.58
C LEU A 179 14.05 13.96 -0.35
N LEU A 180 14.76 12.84 -0.22
CA LEU A 180 14.65 11.96 0.94
C LEU A 180 15.25 12.61 2.19
N ASP A 181 16.42 13.23 2.07
CA ASP A 181 17.03 14.01 3.16
C ASP A 181 16.09 15.14 3.59
N SER A 182 15.56 15.90 2.62
CA SER A 182 14.58 16.94 2.88
C SER A 182 13.31 16.40 3.53
N ALA A 183 12.87 15.18 3.21
CA ALA A 183 11.70 14.56 3.82
C ALA A 183 11.97 14.14 5.28
N LEU A 184 13.19 13.69 5.60
CA LEU A 184 13.58 13.34 6.96
C LEU A 184 13.64 14.58 7.87
N ASP A 185 14.14 15.69 7.33
CA ASP A 185 14.31 16.96 8.05
C ASP A 185 13.04 17.84 8.05
N LEU A 186 12.00 17.46 7.31
CA LEU A 186 10.79 18.27 7.16
C LEU A 186 10.00 18.38 8.47
N ASP A 187 9.49 19.58 8.72
CA ASP A 187 8.55 19.88 9.80
C ASP A 187 7.12 20.13 9.25
N GLY A 188 6.14 20.17 10.14
CA GLY A 188 4.73 20.37 9.79
C GLY A 188 4.36 21.80 9.41
N VAL A 189 5.33 22.71 9.26
CA VAL A 189 5.08 24.13 8.98
C VAL A 189 4.53 24.29 7.56
N GLY A 190 3.34 24.87 7.46
CA GLY A 190 2.64 25.04 6.18
C GLY A 190 1.87 23.79 5.72
N PHE A 191 1.73 22.77 6.58
CA PHE A 191 0.88 21.61 6.28
C PHE A 191 -0.58 22.07 6.11
N PRO A 192 -1.22 21.79 4.95
CA PRO A 192 -2.55 22.32 4.66
C PRO A 192 -3.58 21.58 5.52
N LEU A 193 -4.33 22.34 6.32
CA LEU A 193 -5.40 21.84 7.17
C LEU A 193 -6.72 22.45 6.72
N LYS A 194 -7.84 21.74 6.94
CA LYS A 194 -9.18 22.30 6.73
C LYS A 194 -9.43 23.46 7.69
N GLU A 195 -9.80 24.62 7.15
CA GLU A 195 -10.07 25.83 7.94
C GLU A 195 -11.30 25.70 8.85
N ASP A 196 -12.25 24.83 8.49
CA ASP A 196 -13.54 24.68 9.19
C ASP A 196 -13.50 23.72 10.40
N GLU A 197 -12.37 23.06 10.65
CA GLU A 197 -12.21 22.07 11.72
C GLU A 197 -11.06 22.47 12.67
N ILE A 198 -11.36 22.53 13.97
CA ILE A 198 -10.34 22.74 15.01
C ILE A 198 -9.69 21.38 15.27
N PHE A 199 -8.44 21.24 14.85
CA PHE A 199 -7.65 20.04 15.11
C PHE A 199 -6.73 20.25 16.31
N ASP A 200 -6.61 19.22 17.15
CA ASP A 200 -5.61 19.21 18.20
C ASP A 200 -4.20 19.08 17.59
N GLU A 201 -3.18 19.65 18.26
CA GLU A 201 -1.78 19.59 17.81
C GLU A 201 -1.30 18.14 17.58
N ASP A 202 -1.73 17.20 18.43
CA ASP A 202 -1.41 15.78 18.30
C ASP A 202 -1.99 15.18 17.01
N GLN A 203 -3.21 15.57 16.61
CA GLN A 203 -3.85 15.07 15.40
C GLN A 203 -3.14 15.59 14.15
N ILE A 204 -2.75 16.87 14.15
CA ILE A 204 -1.98 17.50 13.07
C ILE A 204 -0.63 16.79 12.92
N LYS A 205 0.06 16.53 14.03
CA LYS A 205 1.34 15.84 14.03
C LYS A 205 1.23 14.42 13.45
N VAL A 206 0.22 13.66 13.86
CA VAL A 206 -0.01 12.29 13.33
C VAL A 206 -0.32 12.33 11.83
N ALA A 207 -1.11 13.31 11.37
CA ALA A 207 -1.42 13.48 9.95
C ALA A 207 -0.16 13.80 9.14
N PHE A 208 0.65 14.74 9.63
CA PHE A 208 1.92 15.12 9.01
C PHE A 208 2.90 13.95 8.97
N ASP A 209 3.07 13.21 10.07
CA ASP A 209 3.97 12.05 10.12
C ASP A 209 3.53 10.95 9.14
N SER A 210 2.23 10.75 8.97
CA SER A 210 1.66 9.83 7.98
C SER A 210 1.88 10.28 6.54
N TRP A 211 1.70 11.57 6.26
CA TRP A 211 2.01 12.17 4.97
C TRP A 211 3.50 12.04 4.65
N ARG A 212 4.37 12.38 5.61
CA ARG A 212 5.83 12.32 5.50
C ARG A 212 6.30 10.91 5.20
N LEU A 213 5.78 9.92 5.93
CA LEU A 213 6.05 8.50 5.66
C LEU A 213 5.59 8.10 4.24
N SER A 214 4.39 8.53 3.83
CA SER A 214 3.86 8.24 2.48
C SER A 214 4.69 8.88 1.37
N PHE A 215 5.21 10.09 1.60
CA PHE A 215 6.11 10.78 0.69
C PHE A 215 7.45 10.04 0.57
N MET A 216 8.05 9.63 1.69
CA MET A 216 9.26 8.80 1.67
C MET A 216 9.04 7.47 0.93
N ILE A 217 7.89 6.81 1.13
CA ILE A 217 7.54 5.57 0.40
C ILE A 217 7.41 5.84 -1.10
N ALA A 218 6.79 6.96 -1.50
CA ALA A 218 6.71 7.34 -2.92
C ALA A 218 8.10 7.52 -3.55
N ILE A 219 9.07 8.10 -2.82
CA ILE A 219 10.46 8.24 -3.28
C ILE A 219 11.12 6.86 -3.42
N CYS A 220 11.04 6.02 -2.39
CA CYS A 220 11.60 4.67 -2.37
C CYS A 220 11.05 3.77 -3.48
N THR A 221 9.75 3.84 -3.76
CA THR A 221 9.07 3.04 -4.80
C THR A 221 9.33 3.55 -6.22
N SER A 222 9.77 4.80 -6.35
CA SER A 222 10.09 5.43 -7.63
C SER A 222 11.52 5.18 -8.09
N GLU A 223 12.51 5.11 -7.18
CA GLU A 223 13.90 4.76 -7.49
C GLU A 223 14.51 3.83 -6.40
N PRO A 224 14.06 2.56 -6.31
CA PRO A 224 14.42 1.67 -5.19
C PRO A 224 15.91 1.31 -5.14
N ASP A 225 16.60 1.23 -6.29
CA ASP A 225 17.98 0.72 -6.36
C ASP A 225 18.96 1.67 -5.68
N VAL A 226 18.79 2.98 -5.91
CA VAL A 226 19.63 4.02 -5.32
C VAL A 226 19.20 4.27 -3.87
N ILE A 227 17.89 4.37 -3.64
CA ILE A 227 17.37 4.85 -2.36
C ILE A 227 17.50 3.82 -1.24
N PHE A 228 17.24 2.53 -1.50
CA PHE A 228 17.42 1.52 -0.45
C PHE A 228 18.87 1.40 0.00
N LYS A 229 19.81 1.44 -0.95
CA LYS A 229 21.23 1.46 -0.64
C LYS A 229 21.60 2.70 0.19
N TYR A 230 21.15 3.87 -0.23
CA TYR A 230 21.38 5.13 0.48
C TYR A 230 20.84 5.10 1.92
N LEU A 231 19.60 4.64 2.12
CA LEU A 231 18.99 4.54 3.44
C LEU A 231 19.73 3.56 4.36
N LEU A 232 20.13 2.39 3.85
CA LEU A 232 20.85 1.40 4.65
C LEU A 232 22.26 1.86 5.00
N GLU A 233 22.96 2.53 4.08
CA GLU A 233 24.27 3.10 4.39
C GLU A 233 24.19 4.17 5.47
N ASN A 234 23.21 5.08 5.38
CA ASN A 234 23.02 6.13 6.39
C ASN A 234 22.44 5.60 7.70
N PHE A 235 21.64 4.54 7.68
CA PHE A 235 21.16 3.88 8.90
C PHE A 235 22.31 3.45 9.82
N ILE A 236 23.43 3.04 9.23
CA ILE A 236 24.64 2.63 9.97
C ILE A 236 25.57 3.82 10.21
N LYS A 237 25.86 4.62 9.18
CA LYS A 237 26.89 5.67 9.21
C LYS A 237 26.44 6.96 9.90
N GLN A 238 25.16 7.30 9.79
CA GLN A 238 24.64 8.58 10.23
C GLN A 238 24.12 8.50 11.68
N ASP A 239 24.32 9.58 12.42
CA ASP A 239 23.86 9.75 13.80
C ASP A 239 22.36 10.08 13.85
N TRP A 240 21.54 9.18 13.34
CA TRP A 240 20.09 9.28 13.44
C TRP A 240 19.58 8.89 14.82
N SER A 241 18.61 9.66 15.31
CA SER A 241 17.83 9.30 16.50
C SER A 241 17.10 7.96 16.30
N VAL A 242 16.80 7.25 17.39
CA VAL A 242 16.06 5.96 17.32
C VAL A 242 14.71 6.11 16.60
N PRO A 243 13.89 7.15 16.87
CA PRO A 243 12.66 7.38 16.10
C PRO A 243 12.88 7.51 14.59
N THR A 244 13.92 8.25 14.17
CA THR A 244 14.28 8.39 12.75
C THR A 244 14.68 7.04 12.15
N ARG A 245 15.48 6.23 12.88
CA ARG A 245 15.86 4.87 12.46
C ARG A 245 14.64 3.96 12.28
N ILE A 246 13.68 4.01 13.22
CA ILE A 246 12.41 3.27 13.13
C ILE A 246 11.61 3.73 11.91
N GLN A 247 11.50 5.04 11.68
CA GLN A 247 10.79 5.59 10.51
C GLN A 247 11.42 5.14 9.19
N VAL A 248 12.75 5.13 9.10
CA VAL A 248 13.47 4.65 7.91
C VAL A 248 13.22 3.16 7.66
N LEU A 249 13.31 2.33 8.70
CA LEU A 249 13.02 0.89 8.59
C LEU A 249 11.56 0.64 8.18
N THR A 250 10.61 1.37 8.78
CA THR A 250 9.19 1.34 8.39
C THR A 250 9.01 1.69 6.92
N CYS A 251 9.66 2.76 6.45
CA CYS A 251 9.62 3.20 5.07
C CYS A 251 10.14 2.11 4.10
N ILE A 252 11.29 1.49 4.39
CA ILE A 252 11.85 0.40 3.58
C ILE A 252 10.85 -0.75 3.48
N GLY A 253 10.32 -1.19 4.62
CA GLY A 253 9.41 -2.31 4.69
C GLY A 253 8.09 -2.07 3.93
N LEU A 254 7.45 -0.91 4.13
CA LEU A 254 6.22 -0.55 3.43
C LEU A 254 6.46 -0.34 1.92
N SER A 255 7.62 0.19 1.55
CA SER A 255 8.02 0.32 0.14
C SER A 255 8.17 -1.06 -0.52
N CYS A 256 8.74 -2.04 0.18
CA CYS A 256 8.82 -3.42 -0.33
C CYS A 256 7.44 -4.04 -0.54
N ARG A 257 6.51 -3.81 0.39
CA ARG A 257 5.11 -4.28 0.25
C ARG A 257 4.46 -3.68 -0.99
N GLU A 258 4.60 -2.38 -1.17
CA GLU A 258 4.05 -1.67 -2.33
C GLU A 258 4.68 -2.18 -3.64
N LEU A 259 6.01 -2.32 -3.69
CA LEU A 259 6.73 -2.84 -4.87
C LEU A 259 6.36 -4.29 -5.20
N CYS A 260 5.95 -5.10 -4.22
CA CYS A 260 5.44 -6.45 -4.47
C CYS A 260 3.99 -6.48 -4.97
N GLY A 261 3.29 -5.35 -4.91
CA GLY A 261 1.87 -5.24 -5.30
C GLY A 261 0.90 -5.47 -4.14
N LYS A 262 1.34 -5.43 -2.88
CA LYS A 262 0.43 -5.40 -1.72
C LYS A 262 -0.16 -3.98 -1.62
N GLU A 263 -1.48 -3.88 -1.56
CA GLU A 263 -2.15 -2.57 -1.44
C GLU A 263 -2.38 -2.21 0.02
N ASP A 264 -1.65 -1.18 0.43
CA ASP A 264 -1.85 -0.53 1.72
C ASP A 264 -2.66 0.76 1.48
N LYS A 265 -3.92 0.77 1.93
CA LYS A 265 -4.91 1.85 1.70
C LYS A 265 -4.59 3.15 2.46
N PHE A 266 -3.79 3.07 3.52
CA PHE A 266 -3.43 4.21 4.35
C PHE A 266 -2.34 5.09 3.73
N ILE A 267 -1.68 4.62 2.67
CA ILE A 267 -0.60 5.36 1.99
C ILE A 267 -1.21 6.39 1.04
N TRP A 268 -0.80 7.65 1.21
CA TRP A 268 -1.31 8.79 0.47
C TRP A 268 -0.86 8.79 -1.00
N GLY A 269 -1.63 9.50 -1.85
CA GLY A 269 -1.25 9.80 -3.24
C GLY A 269 -1.20 8.58 -4.19
N LYS A 270 -1.86 7.48 -3.83
CA LYS A 270 -2.01 6.29 -4.71
C LYS A 270 -3.16 6.39 -5.70
N THR A 271 -4.17 7.20 -5.39
CA THR A 271 -5.37 7.39 -6.20
C THR A 271 -5.19 8.61 -7.13
N ASN A 272 -5.85 8.62 -8.29
CA ASN A 272 -5.92 9.78 -9.21
C ASN A 272 -4.61 10.25 -9.89
N LEU A 273 -3.58 9.41 -10.05
CA LEU A 273 -2.35 9.79 -10.78
C LEU A 273 -2.62 10.36 -12.19
N ASP A 274 -3.67 9.89 -12.87
CA ASP A 274 -4.06 10.37 -14.20
C ASP A 274 -4.59 11.81 -14.22
N LYS A 275 -5.12 12.32 -13.09
CA LYS A 275 -5.59 13.71 -12.96
C LYS A 275 -4.45 14.67 -12.64
N ALA A 276 -3.43 14.18 -11.96
CA ALA A 276 -2.24 14.93 -11.58
C ALA A 276 -1.18 14.98 -12.71
N ALA A 277 -1.25 14.04 -13.66
CA ALA A 277 -0.50 14.12 -14.91
C ALA A 277 -0.89 15.40 -15.68
N GLY A 278 0.10 16.07 -16.28
CA GLY A 278 -0.06 17.39 -16.88
C GLY A 278 -1.28 17.50 -17.81
N LYS A 279 -1.95 18.67 -17.78
CA LYS A 279 -3.14 18.96 -18.59
C LYS A 279 -2.84 18.64 -20.06
N LYS A 280 -3.59 17.70 -20.64
CA LYS A 280 -3.50 17.38 -22.07
C LYS A 280 -3.89 18.63 -22.86
N LEU A 281 -3.22 18.84 -23.99
CA LEU A 281 -3.59 19.90 -24.93
C LEU A 281 -5.08 19.76 -25.28
N PRO A 282 -5.88 20.83 -25.22
CA PRO A 282 -7.30 20.76 -25.53
C PRO A 282 -7.57 20.31 -26.96
N GLY A 283 -8.58 19.44 -27.14
CA GLY A 283 -9.07 19.02 -28.45
C GLY A 283 -8.14 18.04 -29.20
N PRO A 284 -8.28 17.93 -30.54
CA PRO A 284 -7.49 17.02 -31.38
C PRO A 284 -5.98 17.37 -31.44
N GLY A 285 -5.58 18.50 -30.87
CA GLY A 285 -4.21 19.02 -30.93
C GLY A 285 -3.19 18.15 -30.19
N HIS A 286 -3.59 17.48 -29.10
CA HIS A 286 -2.70 16.55 -28.39
C HIS A 286 -2.33 15.35 -29.27
N ASP A 287 -3.33 14.75 -29.93
CA ASP A 287 -3.11 13.61 -30.81
C ASP A 287 -2.27 14.01 -32.03
N LEU A 288 -2.50 15.19 -32.59
CA LEU A 288 -1.69 15.72 -33.69
C LEU A 288 -0.22 15.94 -33.26
N PHE A 289 0.00 16.51 -32.07
CA PHE A 289 1.34 16.74 -31.52
C PHE A 289 2.08 15.42 -31.30
N LEU A 290 1.44 14.42 -30.70
CA LEU A 290 2.01 13.08 -30.54
C LEU A 290 2.36 12.45 -31.90
N ASN A 291 1.49 12.61 -32.88
CA ASN A 291 1.73 12.10 -34.24
C ASN A 291 2.85 12.86 -34.97
N LEU A 292 3.03 14.16 -34.69
CA LEU A 292 4.14 14.99 -35.20
C LEU A 292 5.48 14.61 -34.58
N ASP A 293 5.52 14.34 -33.27
CA ASP A 293 6.73 13.89 -32.56
C ASP A 293 7.18 12.50 -33.07
N LEU A 294 6.23 11.61 -33.35
CA LEU A 294 6.48 10.32 -34.00
C LEU A 294 6.95 10.47 -35.47
N GLY A 295 6.66 11.61 -36.11
CA GLY A 295 7.00 11.92 -37.50
C GLY A 295 8.37 12.56 -37.70
N HIS A 296 8.95 13.21 -36.68
CA HIS A 296 10.21 13.98 -36.81
C HIS A 296 11.45 13.35 -36.14
N GLY A 297 11.31 12.21 -35.47
CA GLY A 297 12.38 11.55 -34.71
C GLY A 297 12.87 10.19 -35.22
N GLN A 298 12.51 9.77 -36.44
CA GLN A 298 13.06 8.54 -37.03
C GLN A 298 14.44 8.79 -37.63
N ASP A 299 15.47 8.85 -36.77
CA ASP A 299 16.75 8.24 -37.16
C ASP A 299 17.67 7.83 -36.01
N GLN A 300 17.46 8.24 -34.75
CA GLN A 300 18.30 7.76 -33.66
C GLN A 300 17.49 7.56 -32.37
N THR A 301 17.67 6.39 -31.74
CA THR A 301 17.06 5.93 -30.48
C THR A 301 15.72 5.19 -30.56
N LYS A 302 15.61 4.21 -31.45
CA LYS A 302 14.85 3.01 -31.08
C LYS A 302 15.61 2.31 -29.93
N LYS A 303 14.94 2.14 -28.79
CA LYS A 303 15.20 1.01 -27.90
C LYS A 303 15.30 -0.22 -28.79
N ILE A 304 16.39 -0.97 -28.64
CA ILE A 304 16.66 -2.22 -29.35
C ILE A 304 15.54 -3.21 -28.97
N VAL A 305 14.44 -3.16 -29.70
CA VAL A 305 13.67 -4.34 -30.06
C VAL A 305 14.28 -4.73 -31.39
N ASP A 306 14.95 -5.87 -31.41
CA ASP A 306 15.72 -6.36 -32.54
C ASP A 306 14.72 -6.71 -33.67
N ILE A 307 14.34 -5.72 -34.47
CA ILE A 307 13.46 -5.87 -35.64
C ILE A 307 14.09 -6.87 -36.63
N ASP A 308 15.41 -7.03 -36.60
CA ASP A 308 16.12 -8.04 -37.38
C ASP A 308 15.86 -9.47 -36.86
N GLN A 309 15.50 -9.64 -35.59
CA GLN A 309 15.12 -10.93 -35.02
C GLN A 309 13.68 -11.30 -35.39
N GLU A 310 12.72 -10.37 -35.30
CA GLU A 310 11.33 -10.60 -35.75
C GLU A 310 11.28 -10.84 -37.27
N ASN A 311 12.06 -10.11 -38.05
CA ASN A 311 12.17 -10.32 -39.50
C ASN A 311 12.88 -11.64 -39.83
N ARG A 312 13.89 -12.06 -39.06
CA ARG A 312 14.50 -13.39 -39.18
C ARG A 312 13.52 -14.50 -38.82
N GLU A 313 12.75 -14.34 -37.75
CA GLU A 313 11.74 -15.31 -37.32
C GLU A 313 10.64 -15.43 -38.37
N THR A 314 10.23 -14.32 -38.98
CA THR A 314 9.24 -14.31 -40.08
C THR A 314 9.81 -14.96 -41.34
N GLN A 315 11.07 -14.69 -41.70
CA GLN A 315 11.75 -15.35 -42.82
C GLN A 315 12.03 -16.84 -42.58
N LEU A 316 12.32 -17.23 -41.33
CA LEU A 316 12.47 -18.63 -40.93
C LEU A 316 11.14 -19.37 -40.96
N VAL A 317 10.04 -18.70 -40.60
CA VAL A 317 8.68 -19.23 -40.70
C VAL A 317 8.26 -19.37 -42.18
N GLU A 318 8.51 -18.39 -43.04
CA GLU A 318 8.27 -18.50 -44.49
C GLU A 318 9.15 -19.56 -45.15
N ALA A 319 10.42 -19.65 -44.76
CA ALA A 319 11.32 -20.72 -45.22
C ALA A 319 10.84 -22.10 -44.75
N PHE A 320 10.34 -22.22 -43.51
CA PHE A 320 9.73 -23.45 -43.00
C PHE A 320 8.43 -23.82 -43.75
N GLU A 321 7.61 -22.84 -44.11
CA GLU A 321 6.40 -23.04 -44.90
C GLU A 321 6.72 -23.49 -46.34
N SER A 322 7.83 -23.01 -46.92
CA SER A 322 8.29 -23.41 -48.25
C SER A 322 8.84 -24.84 -48.32
N VAL A 323 9.32 -25.40 -47.20
CA VAL A 323 9.90 -26.75 -47.10
C VAL A 323 8.83 -27.85 -46.99
N GLY A 324 7.54 -27.50 -46.90
CA GLY A 324 6.45 -28.47 -47.10
C GLY A 324 6.34 -29.57 -46.04
N ILE A 325 6.94 -29.40 -44.86
CA ILE A 325 6.79 -30.32 -43.73
C ILE A 325 5.91 -29.63 -42.68
N GLY A 326 4.61 -29.93 -42.71
CA GLY A 326 3.66 -29.48 -41.70
C GLY A 326 2.40 -28.79 -42.26
N LYS A 327 1.76 -29.36 -43.28
CA LYS A 327 0.41 -28.96 -43.70
C LYS A 327 -0.59 -29.18 -42.57
N GLY A 328 -0.87 -28.13 -41.81
CA GLY A 328 -1.93 -28.08 -40.82
C GLY A 328 -2.35 -26.64 -40.53
N LYS A 329 -3.09 -26.02 -41.45
CA LYS A 329 -3.71 -24.70 -41.19
C LYS A 329 -4.67 -24.85 -40.01
N VAL A 330 -4.39 -24.21 -38.88
CA VAL A 330 -5.28 -24.19 -37.72
C VAL A 330 -6.50 -23.31 -38.06
N VAL A 331 -7.53 -23.93 -38.64
CA VAL A 331 -8.75 -23.27 -39.13
C VAL A 331 -9.72 -22.90 -38.00
N ARG A 332 -9.56 -23.44 -36.78
CA ARG A 332 -10.43 -23.14 -35.64
C ARG A 332 -9.62 -22.91 -34.36
N LYS A 333 -9.57 -21.66 -33.90
CA LYS A 333 -9.34 -21.36 -32.48
C LYS A 333 -10.67 -21.62 -31.75
N SER A 334 -10.68 -22.55 -30.80
CA SER A 334 -11.90 -22.85 -30.06
C SER A 334 -12.32 -21.63 -29.24
N ARG A 335 -13.61 -21.33 -29.23
CA ARG A 335 -14.17 -20.19 -28.47
C ARG A 335 -13.86 -20.34 -26.97
N LYS A 336 -13.73 -21.57 -26.47
CA LYS A 336 -13.29 -21.87 -25.10
C LYS A 336 -11.87 -21.39 -24.81
N LEU A 337 -10.92 -21.48 -25.73
CA LEU A 337 -9.54 -21.01 -25.48
C LEU A 337 -9.43 -19.48 -25.46
N ALA A 338 -10.27 -18.78 -26.23
CA ALA A 338 -10.35 -17.32 -26.22
C ALA A 338 -11.14 -16.81 -25.00
N ILE A 339 -12.15 -17.57 -24.56
CA ILE A 339 -12.88 -17.30 -23.31
C ILE A 339 -11.98 -17.60 -22.12
N ASP A 340 -11.20 -18.69 -22.11
CA ASP A 340 -10.24 -19.01 -21.04
C ASP A 340 -9.10 -18.00 -20.98
N LYS A 341 -8.70 -17.40 -22.10
CA LYS A 341 -7.74 -16.29 -22.11
C LYS A 341 -8.40 -15.01 -21.57
N LYS A 342 -9.63 -14.68 -21.97
CA LYS A 342 -10.39 -13.54 -21.41
C LYS A 342 -10.81 -13.72 -19.94
N SER A 343 -11.11 -14.94 -19.50
CA SER A 343 -11.48 -15.27 -18.14
C SER A 343 -10.24 -15.38 -17.28
N ARG A 344 -9.10 -15.90 -17.79
CA ARG A 344 -7.81 -15.74 -17.13
C ARG A 344 -7.42 -14.27 -17.05
N ASP A 345 -7.58 -13.49 -18.11
CA ASP A 345 -7.29 -12.06 -18.09
C ASP A 345 -8.28 -11.28 -17.21
N SER A 346 -9.50 -11.78 -16.92
CA SER A 346 -10.45 -11.12 -16.00
C SER A 346 -10.40 -11.62 -14.56
N GLU A 347 -10.08 -12.89 -14.33
CA GLU A 347 -9.93 -13.51 -13.00
C GLU A 347 -8.50 -13.30 -12.45
N LEU A 348 -7.45 -13.31 -13.29
CA LEU A 348 -6.11 -12.82 -12.91
C LEU A 348 -6.00 -11.28 -12.92
N ALA A 349 -6.94 -10.53 -13.51
CA ALA A 349 -6.99 -9.08 -13.29
C ALA A 349 -7.56 -8.71 -11.91
N GLN A 350 -8.26 -9.63 -11.22
CA GLN A 350 -8.68 -9.45 -9.83
C GLN A 350 -7.69 -10.06 -8.84
N GLY A 351 -6.91 -11.07 -9.25
CA GLY A 351 -5.74 -11.54 -8.53
C GLY A 351 -4.48 -10.80 -8.98
N LYS A 352 -4.23 -9.61 -8.40
CA LYS A 352 -3.01 -8.78 -8.63
C LYS A 352 -1.81 -9.64 -8.99
N THR A 353 -1.34 -9.54 -10.22
CA THR A 353 -0.07 -10.15 -10.61
C THR A 353 1.02 -9.51 -9.75
N MET A 354 1.52 -10.26 -8.75
CA MET A 354 2.66 -9.86 -7.94
C MET A 354 3.79 -9.43 -8.88
N HIS A 355 4.44 -8.29 -8.61
CA HIS A 355 5.52 -7.80 -9.47
C HIS A 355 6.76 -8.69 -9.30
N THR A 356 6.80 -9.79 -10.07
CA THR A 356 7.84 -10.83 -9.99
C THR A 356 9.24 -10.30 -10.32
N SER A 357 9.35 -9.19 -11.05
CA SER A 357 10.64 -8.56 -11.36
C SER A 357 11.33 -7.98 -10.12
N PHE A 358 10.58 -7.33 -9.24
CA PHE A 358 11.13 -6.80 -7.99
C PHE A 358 11.44 -7.95 -7.03
N ILE A 359 10.49 -8.87 -6.86
CA ILE A 359 10.59 -10.02 -5.94
C ILE A 359 11.83 -10.88 -6.23
N ASN A 360 12.17 -11.11 -7.50
CA ASN A 360 13.27 -12.01 -7.83
C ASN A 360 14.61 -11.32 -8.07
N LYS A 361 14.65 -10.01 -8.38
CA LYS A 361 15.91 -9.31 -8.69
C LYS A 361 16.39 -8.37 -7.60
N LYS A 362 15.47 -7.69 -6.92
CA LYS A 362 15.79 -6.55 -6.04
C LYS A 362 15.53 -6.87 -4.57
N LEU A 363 14.52 -7.68 -4.28
CA LEU A 363 14.18 -8.08 -2.91
C LEU A 363 15.28 -8.95 -2.26
N PRO A 364 15.87 -9.98 -2.90
CA PRO A 364 16.86 -10.83 -2.23
C PRO A 364 18.12 -10.06 -1.80
N PRO A 365 18.77 -9.23 -2.66
CA PRO A 365 19.91 -8.42 -2.23
C PRO A 365 19.61 -7.51 -1.04
N LEU A 366 18.41 -6.90 -1.03
CA LEU A 366 17.96 -6.06 0.08
C LEU A 366 17.81 -6.87 1.37
N TYR A 367 17.15 -8.03 1.29
CA TYR A 367 16.96 -8.93 2.42
C TYR A 367 18.29 -9.40 3.02
N TYR A 368 19.21 -9.88 2.18
CA TYR A 368 20.52 -10.32 2.66
C TYR A 368 21.35 -9.17 3.23
N THR A 369 21.21 -7.95 2.70
CA THR A 369 21.86 -6.78 3.29
C THR A 369 21.32 -6.50 4.70
N LEU A 370 19.98 -6.55 4.89
CA LEU A 370 19.37 -6.40 6.22
C LEU A 370 19.80 -7.53 7.17
N SER A 371 19.79 -8.79 6.71
CA SER A 371 20.27 -9.92 7.50
C SER A 371 21.74 -9.75 7.90
N ALA A 372 22.61 -9.36 6.96
CA ALA A 372 24.02 -9.13 7.22
C ALA A 372 24.25 -8.01 8.23
N ILE A 373 23.50 -6.90 8.15
CA ILE A 373 23.56 -5.82 9.14
C ILE A 373 23.22 -6.36 10.53
N TRP A 374 22.15 -7.17 10.64
CA TRP A 374 21.75 -7.76 11.91
C TRP A 374 22.81 -8.69 12.49
N GLN A 375 23.37 -9.57 11.66
CA GLN A 375 24.40 -10.52 12.08
C GLN A 375 25.68 -9.81 12.51
N GLU A 376 26.11 -8.78 11.78
CA GLU A 376 27.29 -7.99 12.13
C GLU A 376 27.08 -7.22 13.43
N VAL A 377 25.91 -6.64 13.65
CA VAL A 377 25.60 -5.98 14.91
C VAL A 377 25.57 -6.99 16.05
N ASN A 378 24.95 -8.15 15.87
CA ASN A 378 24.91 -9.20 16.89
C ASN A 378 26.28 -9.77 17.22
N SER A 379 27.17 -9.90 16.24
CA SER A 379 28.53 -10.40 16.47
C SER A 379 29.31 -9.42 17.36
N GLN A 380 29.13 -8.12 17.14
CA GLN A 380 29.76 -7.06 17.92
C GLN A 380 29.16 -6.90 19.33
N THR A 381 27.86 -7.16 19.49
CA THR A 381 27.14 -7.00 20.76
C THR A 381 26.90 -8.30 21.51
N TYR A 382 27.57 -9.39 21.12
CA TYR A 382 27.44 -10.72 21.73
C TYR A 382 25.99 -11.22 21.83
N GLY A 383 25.18 -10.92 20.80
CA GLY A 383 23.79 -11.36 20.69
C GLY A 383 22.73 -10.41 21.27
N ALA A 384 23.13 -9.25 21.81
CA ALA A 384 22.19 -8.27 22.37
C ALA A 384 21.49 -7.39 21.32
N GLY A 385 21.80 -7.53 20.03
CA GLY A 385 21.28 -6.66 18.97
C GLY A 385 21.84 -5.24 19.05
N PHE A 386 21.09 -4.25 18.57
CA PHE A 386 21.44 -2.84 18.69
C PHE A 386 21.39 -2.41 20.16
N ASN A 387 22.54 -2.00 20.72
CA ASN A 387 22.64 -1.51 22.10
C ASN A 387 22.51 0.03 22.15
N VAL A 388 21.30 0.51 22.42
CA VAL A 388 20.93 1.94 22.50
C VAL A 388 20.32 2.27 23.86
N GLY A 389 20.69 1.54 24.92
CA GLY A 389 20.13 1.70 26.27
C GLY A 389 18.66 1.28 26.33
N THR A 390 17.79 2.14 26.89
CA THR A 390 16.36 1.84 27.11
C THR A 390 15.56 1.67 25.81
N LEU A 391 16.05 2.21 24.70
CA LEU A 391 15.39 2.13 23.40
C LEU A 391 15.83 0.91 22.57
N SER A 392 16.75 0.10 23.08
CA SER A 392 17.27 -1.09 22.40
C SER A 392 16.16 -2.06 22.02
N GLU A 393 15.23 -2.32 22.94
CA GLU A 393 14.12 -3.25 22.71
C GLU A 393 13.21 -2.78 21.56
N TYR A 394 12.88 -1.49 21.51
CA TYR A 394 12.04 -0.91 20.45
C TYR A 394 12.72 -0.99 19.08
N LEU A 395 14.01 -0.70 19.01
CA LEU A 395 14.74 -0.75 17.75
C LEU A 395 14.94 -2.19 17.27
N ASN A 396 15.32 -3.10 18.17
CA ASN A 396 15.53 -4.52 17.86
C ASN A 396 14.24 -5.21 17.42
N SER A 397 13.16 -5.03 18.18
CA SER A 397 11.84 -5.59 17.83
C SER A 397 11.36 -5.09 16.47
N HIS A 398 11.45 -3.77 16.25
CA HIS A 398 11.04 -3.17 14.97
C HIS A 398 11.90 -3.65 13.80
N PHE A 399 13.22 -3.77 13.98
CA PHE A 399 14.11 -4.28 12.94
C PHE A 399 13.72 -5.71 12.52
N LEU A 400 13.44 -6.59 13.49
CA LEU A 400 12.99 -7.96 13.22
C LEU A 400 11.62 -8.00 12.56
N ASP A 401 10.68 -7.16 12.98
CA ASP A 401 9.37 -7.04 12.33
C ASP A 401 9.51 -6.59 10.87
N ILE A 402 10.41 -5.65 10.57
CA ILE A 402 10.67 -5.22 9.19
C ILE A 402 11.39 -6.32 8.38
N LEU A 403 12.37 -7.02 8.95
CA LEU A 403 13.04 -8.14 8.30
C LEU A 403 12.06 -9.26 7.92
N THR A 404 11.18 -9.64 8.86
CA THR A 404 10.14 -10.65 8.64
C THR A 404 9.08 -10.17 7.66
N MET A 405 8.75 -8.87 7.66
CA MET A 405 7.85 -8.28 6.69
C MET A 405 8.45 -8.27 5.28
N VAL A 406 9.73 -7.95 5.12
CA VAL A 406 10.46 -8.03 3.83
C VAL A 406 10.50 -9.47 3.33
N TYR A 407 10.77 -10.44 4.21
CA TYR A 407 10.64 -11.87 3.87
C TYR A 407 9.22 -12.22 3.36
N SER A 408 8.18 -11.79 4.07
CA SER A 408 6.78 -12.03 3.68
C SER A 408 6.40 -11.43 2.32
N CYS A 409 7.16 -10.46 1.83
CA CYS A 409 6.96 -9.88 0.51
C CYS A 409 7.47 -10.80 -0.60
N GLY A 410 8.43 -11.68 -0.31
CA GLY A 410 8.95 -12.68 -1.25
C GLY A 410 8.11 -13.95 -1.34
N VAL A 411 7.32 -14.26 -0.31
CA VAL A 411 6.48 -15.46 -0.28
C VAL A 411 5.26 -15.32 -1.21
N PRO A 412 4.92 -16.31 -2.05
CA PRO A 412 5.63 -17.57 -2.35
C PRO A 412 6.48 -17.51 -3.63
N SER A 413 6.67 -16.34 -4.23
CA SER A 413 7.16 -16.20 -5.61
C SER A 413 8.68 -16.05 -5.75
N CYS A 414 9.39 -15.86 -4.66
CA CYS A 414 10.84 -15.68 -4.65
C CYS A 414 11.58 -16.99 -4.97
N ILE A 415 12.61 -16.92 -5.81
CA ILE A 415 13.45 -18.07 -6.19
C ILE A 415 14.35 -18.50 -5.02
N GLU A 416 14.93 -17.55 -4.29
CA GLU A 416 15.88 -17.78 -3.18
C GLU A 416 15.18 -17.97 -1.84
N LEU A 417 13.89 -18.31 -1.86
CA LEU A 417 13.06 -18.30 -0.66
C LEU A 417 13.53 -19.30 0.41
N VAL A 418 14.05 -20.46 0.01
CA VAL A 418 14.57 -21.47 0.94
C VAL A 418 15.76 -20.91 1.72
N ASP A 419 16.72 -20.30 1.02
CA ASP A 419 17.91 -19.71 1.65
C ASP A 419 17.52 -18.52 2.54
N MET A 420 16.60 -17.67 2.09
CA MET A 420 16.04 -16.60 2.91
C MET A 420 15.39 -17.12 4.19
N SER A 421 14.64 -18.24 4.11
CA SER A 421 14.03 -18.86 5.29
C SER A 421 15.06 -19.42 6.27
N ILE A 422 16.14 -20.04 5.78
CA ILE A 422 17.22 -20.56 6.64
C ILE A 422 17.88 -19.40 7.40
N GLU A 423 18.22 -18.31 6.71
CA GLU A 423 18.75 -17.11 7.34
C GLU A 423 17.78 -16.52 8.38
N LEU A 424 16.47 -16.51 8.07
CA LEU A 424 15.47 -16.03 9.02
C LEU A 424 15.41 -16.90 10.28
N ILE A 425 15.47 -18.23 10.14
CA ILE A 425 15.48 -19.16 11.27
C ILE A 425 16.72 -18.95 12.13
N ALA A 426 17.89 -18.73 11.53
CA ALA A 426 19.12 -18.45 12.25
C ALA A 426 19.02 -17.16 13.07
N VAL A 427 18.50 -16.09 12.46
CA VAL A 427 18.24 -14.80 13.13
C VAL A 427 17.28 -14.96 14.31
N LEU A 428 16.12 -15.60 14.08
CA LEU A 428 15.08 -15.77 15.11
C LEU A 428 15.56 -16.67 16.26
N SER A 429 16.27 -17.76 15.94
CA SER A 429 16.84 -18.67 16.94
C SER A 429 17.88 -17.97 17.82
N GLY A 430 18.79 -17.19 17.22
CA GLY A 430 19.80 -16.44 17.97
C GLY A 430 19.19 -15.45 18.96
N GLN A 431 18.12 -14.77 18.55
CA GLN A 431 17.42 -13.80 19.40
C GLN A 431 16.60 -14.46 20.50
N LEU A 432 15.96 -15.59 20.20
CA LEU A 432 15.25 -16.36 21.20
C LEU A 432 16.19 -16.86 22.30
N GLN A 433 17.41 -17.28 21.93
CA GLN A 433 18.44 -17.65 22.89
C GLN A 433 18.91 -16.46 23.74
N ALA A 434 19.04 -15.26 23.16
CA ALA A 434 19.35 -14.04 23.91
C ALA A 434 18.24 -13.67 24.91
N ILE A 435 16.97 -13.75 24.49
CA ILE A 435 15.81 -13.54 25.38
C ILE A 435 15.85 -14.52 26.55
N ARG A 436 16.16 -15.80 26.29
CA ARG A 436 16.30 -16.81 27.34
C ARG A 436 17.37 -16.45 28.36
N THR A 437 18.53 -15.93 27.93
CA THR A 437 19.58 -15.51 28.86
C THR A 437 19.21 -14.27 29.69
N HIS A 438 18.39 -13.38 29.15
CA HIS A 438 17.96 -12.14 29.82
C HIS A 438 16.67 -12.30 30.65
N ALA A 439 15.99 -13.44 30.58
CA ALA A 439 14.72 -13.70 31.25
C ALA A 439 14.75 -13.59 32.79
N GLY A 440 15.93 -13.50 33.40
CA GLY A 440 16.12 -13.36 34.86
C GLY A 440 15.94 -11.94 35.42
N ASP A 441 16.19 -10.89 34.63
CA ASP A 441 16.19 -9.50 35.12
C ASP A 441 14.92 -8.72 34.70
N GLU A 442 14.66 -8.65 33.39
CA GLU A 442 13.47 -8.01 32.81
C GLU A 442 13.13 -8.71 31.48
N PHE A 443 11.90 -9.21 31.34
CA PHE A 443 11.49 -9.97 30.17
C PHE A 443 11.20 -9.04 28.98
N PRO A 444 11.95 -9.10 27.86
CA PRO A 444 11.80 -8.19 26.72
C PRO A 444 10.56 -8.58 25.87
N ARG A 445 9.39 -8.05 26.26
CA ARG A 445 8.09 -8.42 25.70
C ARG A 445 7.94 -8.07 24.21
N LEU A 446 8.36 -6.87 23.80
CA LEU A 446 8.24 -6.41 22.42
C LEU A 446 9.14 -7.23 21.50
N LEU A 447 10.36 -7.53 21.96
CA LEU A 447 11.29 -8.37 21.21
C LEU A 447 10.76 -9.80 21.06
N PHE A 448 10.25 -10.38 22.16
CA PHE A 448 9.63 -11.70 22.13
C PHE A 448 8.45 -11.76 21.16
N LYS A 449 7.56 -10.75 21.18
CA LYS A 449 6.42 -10.65 20.27
C LYS A 449 6.85 -10.59 18.80
N ALA A 450 7.89 -9.80 18.48
CA ALA A 450 8.44 -9.72 17.13
C ALA A 450 8.98 -11.08 16.66
N VAL A 451 9.69 -11.80 17.52
CA VAL A 451 10.20 -13.15 17.22
C VAL A 451 9.06 -14.14 16.97
N VAL A 452 8.03 -14.16 17.83
CA VAL A 452 6.85 -15.04 17.64
C VAL A 452 6.11 -14.71 16.35
N ASN A 453 5.94 -13.43 16.01
CA ASN A 453 5.37 -13.00 14.74
C ASN A 453 6.19 -13.46 13.53
N GLY A 454 7.52 -13.39 13.62
CA GLY A 454 8.42 -13.88 12.60
C GLY A 454 8.28 -15.37 12.35
N ILE A 455 8.23 -16.18 13.42
CA ILE A 455 8.00 -17.62 13.34
C ILE A 455 6.63 -17.91 12.72
N ARG A 456 5.59 -17.18 13.15
CA ARG A 456 4.24 -17.32 12.59
C ARG A 456 4.25 -17.07 11.08
N LEU A 457 4.87 -15.99 10.62
CA LEU A 457 4.95 -15.66 9.18
C LEU A 457 5.74 -16.71 8.39
N LEU A 458 6.79 -17.29 8.98
CA LEU A 458 7.54 -18.39 8.37
C LEU A 458 6.65 -19.63 8.14
N LEU A 459 5.73 -19.92 9.06
CA LEU A 459 4.85 -21.09 9.02
C LEU A 459 3.56 -20.89 8.19
N THR A 460 3.03 -19.67 8.13
CA THR A 460 1.65 -19.44 7.64
C THR A 460 1.49 -19.54 6.12
N ASP A 461 2.56 -19.35 5.33
CA ASP A 461 2.41 -19.06 3.89
C ASP A 461 3.17 -19.98 2.92
N ASN A 462 3.68 -21.16 3.34
CA ASN A 462 4.46 -21.96 2.37
C ASN A 462 4.66 -23.46 2.63
N GLU A 463 3.66 -24.30 2.36
CA GLU A 463 3.79 -25.77 2.47
C GLU A 463 4.98 -26.35 1.67
N ARG A 464 5.30 -25.78 0.51
CA ARG A 464 6.42 -26.25 -0.33
C ARG A 464 7.76 -25.91 0.29
N THR A 465 7.98 -24.66 0.68
CA THR A 465 9.23 -24.26 1.34
C THR A 465 9.37 -24.97 2.68
N LEU A 466 8.29 -25.15 3.43
CA LEU A 466 8.29 -25.95 4.66
C LEU A 466 8.70 -27.41 4.38
N SER A 467 8.22 -28.05 3.32
CA SER A 467 8.66 -29.42 3.00
C SER A 467 10.18 -29.53 2.76
N VAL A 468 10.79 -28.51 2.15
CA VAL A 468 12.24 -28.45 1.91
C VAL A 468 12.99 -28.08 3.19
N LEU A 469 12.49 -27.15 3.98
CA LEU A 469 13.08 -26.80 5.27
C LEU A 469 13.08 -27.99 6.23
N ARG A 470 12.15 -28.94 6.07
CA ARG A 470 12.09 -30.15 6.91
C ARG A 470 13.30 -31.03 6.71
N SER A 471 13.80 -31.15 5.48
CA SER A 471 15.02 -31.90 5.20
C SER A 471 16.29 -31.11 5.51
N THR A 472 16.25 -29.79 5.36
CA THR A 472 17.46 -28.97 5.27
C THR A 472 17.81 -28.25 6.58
N ALA A 473 16.81 -27.86 7.37
CA ALA A 473 16.96 -27.06 8.59
C ALA A 473 16.25 -27.69 9.81
N MET A 474 16.20 -29.02 9.86
CA MET A 474 15.47 -29.75 10.91
C MET A 474 16.03 -29.48 12.31
N LEU A 475 17.35 -29.36 12.43
CA LEU A 475 18.03 -29.17 13.71
C LEU A 475 17.75 -27.77 14.26
N GLU A 476 17.81 -26.76 13.40
CA GLU A 476 17.52 -25.38 13.73
C GLU A 476 16.06 -25.20 14.14
N ILE A 477 15.12 -25.85 13.44
CA ILE A 477 13.70 -25.83 13.80
C ILE A 477 13.45 -26.56 15.14
N SER A 478 14.14 -27.67 15.40
CA SER A 478 14.06 -28.37 16.69
C SER A 478 14.55 -27.48 17.83
N MET A 479 15.73 -26.86 17.66
CA MET A 479 16.31 -25.92 18.64
C MET A 479 15.38 -24.73 18.89
N LEU A 480 14.80 -24.16 17.84
CA LEU A 480 13.85 -23.06 17.93
C LEU A 480 12.60 -23.49 18.73
N THR A 481 12.07 -24.68 18.46
CA THR A 481 10.88 -25.22 19.14
C THR A 481 11.15 -25.48 20.63
N GLU A 482 12.28 -26.08 20.96
CA GLU A 482 12.69 -26.35 22.35
C GLU A 482 12.92 -25.06 23.14
N THR A 483 13.61 -24.09 22.54
CA THR A 483 13.89 -22.80 23.18
C THR A 483 12.60 -22.01 23.40
N LEU A 484 11.67 -22.04 22.44
CA LEU A 484 10.36 -21.39 22.58
C LEU A 484 9.55 -22.05 23.70
N ALA A 485 9.51 -23.39 23.75
CA ALA A 485 8.83 -24.13 24.81
C ALA A 485 9.37 -23.78 26.20
N HIS A 486 10.69 -23.67 26.33
CA HIS A 486 11.35 -23.30 27.58
C HIS A 486 10.95 -21.90 28.04
N ILE A 487 10.99 -20.92 27.14
CA ILE A 487 10.61 -19.54 27.46
C ILE A 487 9.14 -19.46 27.85
N VAL A 488 8.24 -20.15 27.13
CA VAL A 488 6.81 -20.18 27.48
C VAL A 488 6.58 -20.73 28.89
N ASN A 489 7.33 -21.76 29.29
CA ASN A 489 7.21 -22.36 30.62
C ASN A 489 7.78 -21.49 31.75
N GLU A 490 8.83 -20.70 31.47
CA GLU A 490 9.52 -19.87 32.47
C GLU A 490 9.07 -18.40 32.49
N SER A 491 8.33 -17.95 31.46
CA SER A 491 7.97 -16.56 31.28
C SER A 491 7.00 -16.02 32.35
N PRO A 492 7.08 -14.70 32.68
CA PRO A 492 6.06 -14.02 33.47
C PRO A 492 4.69 -14.08 32.76
N PRO A 493 3.56 -13.83 33.46
CA PRO A 493 2.24 -13.92 32.86
C PRO A 493 2.10 -12.97 31.66
N LEU A 494 2.16 -13.57 30.46
CA LEU A 494 1.89 -12.93 29.17
C LEU A 494 0.42 -12.50 29.06
N GLU A 495 0.13 -11.53 28.19
CA GLU A 495 -1.24 -11.15 27.84
C GLU A 495 -1.98 -12.32 27.15
N GLU A 496 -3.31 -12.34 27.24
CA GLU A 496 -4.13 -13.47 26.74
C GLU A 496 -4.00 -13.66 25.22
N THR A 497 -3.85 -12.56 24.46
CA THR A 497 -3.60 -12.55 23.02
C THR A 497 -2.21 -13.10 22.66
N GLU A 498 -1.19 -12.76 23.44
CA GLU A 498 0.18 -13.24 23.25
C GLU A 498 0.31 -14.72 23.60
N LYS A 499 -0.36 -15.16 24.67
CA LYS A 499 -0.43 -16.57 25.06
C LYS A 499 -1.08 -17.43 23.99
N THR A 500 -2.24 -17.00 23.48
CA THR A 500 -2.97 -17.74 22.43
C THR A 500 -2.14 -17.82 21.16
N MET A 501 -1.54 -16.71 20.71
CA MET A 501 -0.68 -16.71 19.53
C MET A 501 0.56 -17.60 19.70
N THR A 502 1.25 -17.50 20.84
CA THR A 502 2.45 -18.29 21.11
C THR A 502 2.13 -19.78 21.21
N ALA A 503 1.01 -20.15 21.84
CA ALA A 503 0.55 -21.53 21.90
C ALA A 503 0.20 -22.09 20.52
N MET A 504 -0.45 -21.30 19.66
CA MET A 504 -0.74 -21.69 18.27
C MET A 504 0.56 -21.94 17.48
N VAL A 505 1.53 -21.03 17.59
CA VAL A 505 2.83 -21.16 16.91
C VAL A 505 3.59 -22.39 17.41
N LEU A 506 3.63 -22.60 18.73
CA LEU A 506 4.25 -23.78 19.34
C LEU A 506 3.60 -25.07 18.85
N GLN A 507 2.26 -25.12 18.80
CA GLN A 507 1.53 -26.28 18.31
C GLN A 507 1.81 -26.55 16.83
N GLN A 508 1.93 -25.51 16.00
CA GLN A 508 2.29 -25.63 14.59
C GLN A 508 3.72 -26.17 14.42
N LEU A 509 4.69 -25.65 15.17
CA LEU A 509 6.08 -26.15 15.17
C LEU A 509 6.17 -27.61 15.62
N GLN A 510 5.47 -27.96 16.70
CA GLN A 510 5.40 -29.35 17.17
C GLN A 510 4.74 -30.25 16.13
N GLY A 511 3.61 -29.85 15.55
CA GLY A 511 2.95 -30.60 14.48
C GLY A 511 3.86 -30.83 13.27
N TYR A 512 4.73 -29.87 12.97
CA TYR A 512 5.72 -29.97 11.90
C TYR A 512 6.85 -30.98 12.20
N LEU A 513 7.29 -31.06 13.46
CA LEU A 513 8.30 -32.04 13.90
C LEU A 513 7.72 -33.46 14.06
N TYR A 514 6.50 -33.60 14.56
CA TYR A 514 5.89 -34.89 14.96
C TYR A 514 5.01 -35.56 13.90
N ASN A 515 4.58 -34.87 12.83
CA ASN A 515 3.93 -35.52 11.68
C ASN A 515 4.98 -36.24 10.82
N ILE A 516 5.48 -37.37 11.30
CA ILE A 516 6.35 -38.33 10.57
C ILE A 516 5.55 -39.04 9.49
#